data_AF-A0A925D7W8-F1
#
_entry.id   AF-A0A925D7W8-F1
#
_cell.length_a   1.000
_cell.length_b   1.000
_cell.length_c   1.000
_cell.angle_alpha   90.00
_cell.angle_beta   90.00
_cell.angle_gamma   90.00
#
_symmetry.space_group_name_H-M   'P 1'
#
loop_
_entity.id
_entity.type
_entity.pdbx_description
1 polymer ?
#
loop_
_entity_poly.entity_id
_entity_poly.type
_entity_poly.pdbx_seq_one_letter_code
_entity_poly.pdbx_strand_id
1 'polypeptide(L)'
;MDGTQTPEFLVWAIERRCPLRQITGFEDPERTERHLRTLRAYSEAVAEGQVFGGICVEPEVRSSRLQPADNPLKRVTTNGFRVDDALSLYGGLLAAETACRDCPANALQKENPNSLAGCFGMVPLPPDETEVHAAVEESIDRLKLRANIETNFPRTKPAWYGLWMRSPLDAPRSLLLKFILRNAGGSDPDYVRAINQMNLGLSAAYEHALPLHVRLYPRGEVRGTWWNLVPHCQSCHSPWPEAQCEHCQVCGYVGSPASPPKRRARGTRPYWPLERMLGKEKAEEFLGRYETQR
;
A
#
# COMPACT_ATOMS: atom_id res chain seq x y z
N MET A 1 0.01 -24.58 -12.87
CA MET A 1 -0.37 -23.76 -11.70
C MET A 1 -0.03 -22.35 -12.07
N ASP A 2 -1.02 -21.59 -12.50
CA ASP A 2 -0.81 -20.25 -13.03
C ASP A 2 -0.63 -19.30 -11.84
N GLY A 3 0.47 -18.56 -11.82
CA GLY A 3 0.70 -17.57 -10.78
C GLY A 3 -0.03 -16.27 -11.09
N THR A 4 -0.37 -15.52 -10.05
CA THR A 4 -0.98 -14.20 -10.20
C THR A 4 0.10 -13.13 -10.28
N GLN A 5 0.13 -12.39 -11.39
CA GLN A 5 1.07 -11.28 -11.57
C GLN A 5 0.72 -10.12 -10.62
N THR A 6 1.74 -9.56 -9.98
CA THR A 6 1.65 -8.36 -9.16
C THR A 6 2.35 -7.20 -9.88
N PRO A 7 1.74 -6.01 -9.96
CA PRO A 7 2.40 -4.85 -10.58
C PRO A 7 3.59 -4.39 -9.74
N GLU A 8 4.38 -3.47 -10.29
CA GLU A 8 5.27 -2.63 -9.49
C GLU A 8 4.45 -1.84 -8.44
N PHE A 9 5.02 -1.60 -7.26
CA PHE A 9 4.35 -0.80 -6.24
C PHE A 9 5.30 -0.14 -5.25
N LEU A 10 4.82 0.93 -4.62
CA LEU A 10 5.47 1.56 -3.47
C LEU A 10 4.82 1.08 -2.17
N VAL A 11 5.62 0.93 -1.12
CA VAL A 11 5.13 0.90 0.27
C VAL A 11 5.77 2.07 1.00
N TRP A 12 4.97 2.84 1.74
CA TRP A 12 5.46 3.98 2.49
C TRP A 12 4.95 3.98 3.93
N ALA A 13 5.73 4.58 4.83
CA ALA A 13 5.36 4.79 6.22
C ALA A 13 6.02 6.05 6.78
N ILE A 14 5.28 6.81 7.58
CA ILE A 14 5.81 7.93 8.35
C ILE A 14 6.43 7.39 9.63
N GLU A 15 7.67 7.76 9.90
CA GLU A 15 8.39 7.41 11.11
C GLU A 15 7.87 8.24 12.29
N ARG A 16 7.26 7.56 13.26
CA ARG A 16 6.86 8.14 14.54
C ARG A 16 6.72 7.04 15.58
N ARG A 17 7.25 7.27 16.78
CA ARG A 17 7.01 6.40 17.93
C ARG A 17 5.53 6.44 18.29
N CYS A 18 4.92 5.26 18.47
CA CYS A 18 3.49 5.12 18.67
C CYS A 18 3.21 3.91 19.57
N PRO A 19 2.30 4.00 20.56
CA PRO A 19 1.94 2.85 21.42
C PRO A 19 1.33 1.68 20.66
N LEU A 20 0.79 1.93 19.45
CA LEU A 20 0.25 0.91 18.55
C LEU A 20 1.34 0.23 17.69
N ARG A 21 2.60 0.71 17.71
CA ARG A 21 3.72 0.13 16.95
C ARG A 21 4.68 -0.60 17.88
N GLN A 22 4.23 -1.72 18.44
CA GLN A 22 5.03 -2.54 19.36
C GLN A 22 5.94 -3.52 18.60
N ILE A 23 6.72 -2.99 17.67
CA ILE A 23 7.63 -3.75 16.80
C ILE A 23 9.00 -3.08 16.72
N THR A 24 10.04 -3.87 16.48
CA THR A 24 11.36 -3.36 16.11
C THR A 24 11.44 -3.13 14.60
N GLY A 25 12.18 -2.09 14.20
CA GLY A 25 12.33 -1.75 12.79
C GLY A 25 11.08 -1.09 12.18
N PHE A 26 10.39 -0.21 12.93
CA PHE A 26 9.18 0.46 12.44
C PHE A 26 9.47 1.52 11.36
N GLU A 27 10.74 1.84 11.14
CA GLU A 27 11.24 2.57 9.97
C GLU A 27 11.09 1.76 8.67
N ASP A 28 11.01 0.42 8.74
CA ASP A 28 10.69 -0.38 7.55
C ASP A 28 9.18 -0.26 7.22
N PRO A 29 8.82 0.32 6.07
CA PRO A 29 7.42 0.57 5.75
C PRO A 29 6.60 -0.73 5.60
N GLU A 30 7.21 -1.84 5.20
CA GLU A 30 6.52 -3.14 5.10
C GLU A 30 6.24 -3.73 6.49
N ARG A 31 7.15 -3.54 7.46
CA ARG A 31 6.91 -3.99 8.83
C ARG A 31 5.79 -3.18 9.48
N THR A 32 5.79 -1.87 9.27
CA THR A 32 4.71 -0.99 9.73
C THR A 32 3.37 -1.35 9.09
N GLU A 33 3.33 -1.57 7.76
CA GLU A 33 2.11 -2.05 7.07
C GLU A 33 1.60 -3.34 7.69
N ARG A 34 2.44 -4.37 7.81
CA ARG A 34 2.02 -5.67 8.31
C ARG A 34 1.51 -5.62 9.74
N HIS A 35 2.09 -4.74 10.55
CA HIS A 35 1.72 -4.58 11.94
C HIS A 35 0.46 -3.75 12.12
N LEU A 36 0.19 -2.75 11.28
CA LEU A 36 -0.95 -1.84 11.45
C LEU A 36 -2.13 -2.12 10.49
N ARG A 37 -1.98 -3.02 9.51
CA ARG A 37 -3.03 -3.29 8.50
C ARG A 37 -4.39 -3.67 9.07
N THR A 38 -4.45 -4.31 10.24
CA THR A 38 -5.73 -4.67 10.86
C THR A 38 -6.48 -3.43 11.31
N LEU A 39 -5.78 -2.46 11.91
CA LEU A 39 -6.36 -1.16 12.26
C LEU A 39 -6.82 -0.39 11.03
N ARG A 40 -6.01 -0.43 9.96
CA ARG A 40 -6.38 0.18 8.68
C ARG A 40 -7.64 -0.45 8.11
N ALA A 41 -7.70 -1.78 8.02
CA ALA A 41 -8.85 -2.50 7.48
C ALA A 41 -10.13 -2.22 8.28
N TYR A 42 -10.04 -2.13 9.61
CA TYR A 42 -11.16 -1.68 10.44
C TYR A 42 -11.58 -0.24 10.09
N SER A 43 -10.62 0.69 10.03
CA SER A 43 -10.90 2.09 9.71
C SER A 43 -11.57 2.29 8.35
N GLU A 44 -11.15 1.52 7.35
CA GLU A 44 -11.75 1.53 6.01
C GLU A 44 -13.15 0.91 6.04
N ALA A 45 -13.32 -0.25 6.69
CA ALA A 45 -14.62 -0.90 6.85
C ALA A 45 -15.65 0.00 7.55
N VAL A 46 -15.25 0.76 8.56
CA VAL A 46 -16.12 1.76 9.21
C VAL A 46 -16.54 2.85 8.23
N ALA A 47 -15.59 3.40 7.48
CA ALA A 47 -15.86 4.46 6.51
C ALA A 47 -16.78 3.99 5.36
N GLU A 48 -16.73 2.70 5.03
CA GLU A 48 -17.51 2.07 3.97
C GLU A 48 -18.82 1.43 4.46
N GLY A 49 -19.16 1.53 5.75
CA GLY A 49 -20.38 0.94 6.31
C GLY A 49 -20.39 -0.60 6.34
N GLN A 50 -19.21 -1.21 6.45
CA GLN A 50 -19.00 -2.67 6.43
C GLN A 50 -18.82 -3.30 7.81
N VAL A 51 -19.09 -2.54 8.87
CA VAL A 51 -19.08 -3.06 10.24
C VAL A 51 -20.50 -3.34 10.68
N PHE A 52 -20.81 -4.60 10.93
CA PHE A 52 -22.12 -5.06 11.36
C PHE A 52 -22.02 -6.05 12.51
N GLY A 53 -22.75 -5.81 13.61
CA GLY A 53 -22.76 -6.69 14.77
C GLY A 53 -21.37 -6.94 15.39
N GLY A 54 -20.46 -5.97 15.35
CA GLY A 54 -19.09 -6.12 15.84
C GLY A 54 -18.16 -6.91 14.91
N ILE A 55 -18.57 -7.16 13.68
CA ILE A 55 -17.79 -7.86 12.66
C ILE A 55 -17.55 -6.90 11.49
N CYS A 56 -16.30 -6.77 11.07
CA CYS A 56 -15.95 -6.16 9.79
C CYS A 56 -16.11 -7.23 8.70
N VAL A 57 -17.02 -6.99 7.77
CA VAL A 57 -17.20 -7.83 6.59
C VAL A 57 -16.15 -7.43 5.56
N GLU A 58 -15.52 -8.40 4.90
CA GLU A 58 -14.60 -8.08 3.81
C GLU A 58 -15.37 -7.31 2.73
N PRO A 59 -14.87 -6.13 2.28
CA PRO A 59 -15.47 -5.45 1.14
C PRO A 59 -15.65 -6.46 0.01
N GLU A 60 -16.78 -6.40 -0.69
CA GLU A 60 -16.89 -7.04 -1.98
C GLU A 60 -15.80 -6.47 -2.87
N VAL A 61 -14.65 -7.14 -2.91
CA VAL A 61 -13.63 -6.77 -3.85
C VAL A 61 -14.30 -6.93 -5.21
N ARG A 62 -14.14 -5.91 -6.05
CA ARG A 62 -14.07 -6.04 -7.50
C ARG A 62 -12.98 -7.05 -7.86
N SER A 63 -13.09 -8.31 -7.41
CA SER A 63 -12.14 -9.38 -7.62
C SER A 63 -12.34 -9.85 -9.06
N SER A 64 -12.01 -8.98 -10.00
CA SER A 64 -12.06 -9.23 -11.44
C SER A 64 -11.08 -10.31 -11.90
N ARG A 65 -10.54 -11.15 -11.00
CA ARG A 65 -9.60 -12.21 -11.37
C ARG A 65 -9.84 -13.57 -10.73
N LEU A 66 -10.83 -13.75 -9.85
CA LEU A 66 -11.03 -15.05 -9.16
C LEU A 66 -12.47 -15.57 -9.08
N GLN A 67 -13.47 -14.89 -9.66
CA GLN A 67 -14.81 -15.49 -9.78
C GLN A 67 -15.08 -15.87 -11.25
N PRO A 68 -15.33 -17.17 -11.54
CA PRO A 68 -15.94 -17.58 -12.80
C PRO A 68 -17.26 -16.83 -12.99
N ALA A 69 -17.50 -16.35 -14.21
CA ALA A 69 -18.63 -15.49 -14.58
C ALA A 69 -20.03 -16.16 -14.50
N ASP A 70 -20.14 -17.34 -13.91
CA ASP A 70 -21.29 -18.23 -14.12
C ASP A 70 -22.36 -18.17 -13.01
N ASN A 71 -22.27 -17.26 -12.04
CA ASN A 71 -23.37 -17.09 -11.08
C ASN A 71 -23.57 -15.64 -10.58
N PRO A 72 -24.37 -14.81 -11.28
CA PRO A 72 -24.64 -13.43 -10.90
C PRO A 72 -25.45 -13.23 -9.60
N LEU A 73 -25.91 -14.32 -8.95
CA LEU A 73 -26.84 -14.30 -7.81
C LEU A 73 -26.21 -14.62 -6.44
N LYS A 74 -24.89 -14.85 -6.33
CA LYS A 74 -24.24 -15.14 -5.04
C LYS A 74 -23.20 -14.08 -4.68
N ARG A 75 -23.69 -12.85 -4.47
CA ARG A 75 -22.90 -11.65 -4.14
C ARG A 75 -22.71 -11.53 -2.63
N VAL A 76 -21.98 -12.46 -2.03
CA VAL A 76 -21.76 -12.43 -0.59
C VAL A 76 -20.30 -12.74 -0.29
N THR A 77 -19.57 -11.76 0.24
CA THR A 77 -18.25 -12.02 0.80
C THR A 77 -18.39 -12.90 2.02
N THR A 78 -17.75 -14.07 1.99
CA THR A 78 -17.83 -15.05 3.07
C THR A 78 -16.76 -14.82 4.13
N ASN A 79 -16.01 -13.72 4.06
CA ASN A 79 -14.92 -13.43 4.97
C ASN A 79 -15.23 -12.20 5.84
N GLY A 80 -14.67 -12.19 7.04
CA GLY A 80 -14.74 -11.08 7.96
C GLY A 80 -13.77 -11.25 9.12
N PHE A 81 -13.82 -10.32 10.07
CA PHE A 81 -13.14 -10.46 11.35
C PHE A 81 -13.92 -9.78 12.47
N ARG A 82 -13.86 -10.35 13.69
CA ARG A 82 -14.41 -9.74 14.90
C ARG A 82 -13.54 -8.57 15.31
N VAL A 83 -14.16 -7.40 15.52
CA VAL A 83 -13.46 -6.16 15.85
C VAL A 83 -12.71 -6.31 17.17
N ASP A 84 -13.36 -6.81 18.22
CA ASP A 84 -12.76 -6.95 19.54
C ASP A 84 -11.50 -7.85 19.52
N ASP A 85 -11.60 -9.01 18.86
CA ASP A 85 -10.49 -9.95 18.76
C ASP A 85 -9.33 -9.34 17.97
N ALA A 86 -9.64 -8.72 16.83
CA ALA A 86 -8.64 -8.17 15.93
C ALA A 86 -7.93 -6.94 16.51
N LEU A 87 -8.63 -6.13 17.31
CA LEU A 87 -8.09 -4.91 17.91
C LEU A 87 -7.49 -5.13 19.30
N SER A 88 -7.70 -6.30 19.92
CA SER A 88 -7.09 -6.66 21.21
C SER A 88 -5.56 -6.52 21.22
N LEU A 89 -4.90 -6.81 20.09
CA LEU A 89 -3.45 -6.67 19.91
C LEU A 89 -2.96 -5.22 20.14
N TYR A 90 -3.84 -4.23 19.99
CA TYR A 90 -3.54 -2.81 20.15
C TYR A 90 -4.13 -2.21 21.44
N GLY A 91 -4.59 -3.06 22.37
CA GLY A 91 -5.29 -2.62 23.58
C GLY A 91 -6.77 -2.29 23.39
N GLY A 92 -7.36 -2.71 22.26
CA GLY A 92 -8.76 -2.48 21.93
C GLY A 92 -9.01 -1.17 21.15
N LEU A 93 -10.27 -0.97 20.74
CA LEU A 93 -10.67 0.15 19.88
C LEU A 93 -10.38 1.51 20.52
N LEU A 94 -10.75 1.71 21.78
CA LEU A 94 -10.57 2.99 22.47
C LEU A 94 -9.08 3.39 22.55
N ALA A 95 -8.18 2.43 22.78
CA ALA A 95 -6.74 2.69 22.79
C ALA A 95 -6.24 3.10 21.40
N ALA A 96 -6.74 2.43 20.35
CA ALA A 96 -6.39 2.77 18.97
C ALA A 96 -6.89 4.16 18.55
N GLU A 97 -8.14 4.50 18.86
CA GLU A 97 -8.73 5.81 18.61
C GLU A 97 -7.97 6.91 19.35
N THR A 98 -7.68 6.71 20.63
CA THR A 98 -6.92 7.67 21.44
C THR A 98 -5.54 7.92 20.87
N ALA A 99 -4.85 6.87 20.44
CA ALA A 99 -3.51 7.00 19.85
C ALA A 99 -3.53 7.65 18.45
N CYS A 100 -4.64 7.56 17.71
CA CYS A 100 -4.75 8.05 16.34
C CYS A 100 -5.35 9.46 16.22
N ARG A 101 -6.23 9.88 17.15
CA ARG A 101 -7.09 11.08 17.05
C ARG A 101 -6.35 12.40 16.79
N ASP A 102 -5.16 12.57 17.36
CA ASP A 102 -4.36 13.78 17.21
C ASP A 102 -2.92 13.45 16.76
N CYS A 103 -2.76 12.32 16.07
CA CYS A 103 -1.45 11.86 15.66
C CYS A 103 -1.04 12.58 14.38
N PRO A 104 0.04 13.39 14.36
CA PRO A 104 0.50 14.08 13.15
C PRO A 104 1.01 13.13 12.06
N ALA A 105 1.29 11.86 12.39
CA ALA A 105 1.59 10.85 11.38
C ALA A 105 0.33 10.23 10.77
N ASN A 106 -0.86 10.41 11.37
CA ASN A 106 -2.13 9.87 10.88
C ASN A 106 -2.66 10.73 9.72
N ALA A 107 -1.99 10.63 8.57
CA ALA A 107 -2.20 11.54 7.44
C ALA A 107 -3.63 11.50 6.86
N LEU A 108 -4.33 10.37 7.01
CA LEU A 108 -5.71 10.22 6.50
C LEU A 108 -6.75 10.97 7.33
N GLN A 109 -6.39 11.56 8.47
CA GLN A 109 -7.33 12.37 9.27
C GLN A 109 -7.82 13.62 8.53
N LYS A 110 -7.05 14.09 7.56
CA LYS A 110 -7.46 15.20 6.70
C LYS A 110 -8.68 14.87 5.84
N GLU A 111 -8.87 13.60 5.48
CA GLU A 111 -10.04 13.15 4.71
C GLU A 111 -11.12 12.56 5.61
N ASN A 112 -10.71 11.79 6.62
CA ASN A 112 -11.61 11.16 7.58
C ASN A 112 -11.06 11.36 9.01
N PRO A 113 -11.64 12.27 9.82
CA PRO A 113 -11.17 12.57 11.18
C PRO A 113 -11.10 11.34 12.09
N ASN A 114 -11.94 10.33 11.85
CA ASN A 114 -12.00 9.09 12.61
C ASN A 114 -11.07 7.99 12.06
N SER A 115 -10.23 8.30 11.06
CA SER A 115 -9.35 7.30 10.47
C SER A 115 -8.31 6.80 11.47
N LEU A 116 -8.05 5.50 11.43
CA LEU A 116 -7.00 4.86 12.21
C LEU A 116 -5.83 4.44 11.31
N ALA A 117 -4.63 4.50 11.88
CA ALA A 117 -3.40 4.07 11.23
C ALA A 117 -3.09 4.74 9.87
N GLY A 118 -3.42 6.02 9.71
CA GLY A 118 -3.12 6.91 8.57
C GLY A 118 -1.65 7.09 8.18
N CYS A 119 -0.75 6.42 8.88
CA CYS A 119 0.69 6.67 8.87
C CYS A 119 1.47 5.75 7.94
N PHE A 120 0.78 4.95 7.13
CA PHE A 120 1.36 4.12 6.09
C PHE A 120 0.36 3.93 4.94
N GLY A 121 0.88 3.50 3.80
CA GLY A 121 0.08 3.12 2.64
C GLY A 121 0.88 2.36 1.60
N MET A 122 0.19 1.95 0.54
CA MET A 122 0.77 1.32 -0.63
C MET A 122 0.26 2.00 -1.88
N VAL A 123 1.11 2.09 -2.90
CA VAL A 123 0.74 2.60 -4.23
C VAL A 123 1.02 1.51 -5.25
N PRO A 124 0.06 0.62 -5.52
CA PRO A 124 0.16 -0.30 -6.64
C PRO A 124 0.07 0.49 -7.94
N LEU A 125 0.99 0.26 -8.87
CA LEU A 125 0.90 0.84 -10.20
C LEU A 125 -0.16 0.09 -11.03
N PRO A 126 -0.72 0.73 -12.07
CA PRO A 126 -1.52 0.05 -13.07
C PRO A 126 -0.74 -1.11 -13.72
N PRO A 127 -1.42 -2.07 -14.37
CA PRO A 127 -0.75 -3.15 -15.09
C PRO A 127 0.29 -2.66 -16.11
N ASP A 128 0.01 -1.52 -16.76
CA ASP A 128 0.99 -0.80 -17.56
C ASP A 128 1.71 0.26 -16.70
N GLU A 129 2.83 -0.14 -16.12
CA GLU A 129 3.69 0.76 -15.33
C GLU A 129 4.33 1.88 -16.16
N THR A 130 4.43 1.69 -17.49
CA THR A 130 5.09 2.68 -18.36
C THR A 130 4.27 3.95 -18.53
N GLU A 131 2.93 3.87 -18.44
CA GLU A 131 2.05 5.03 -18.42
C GLU A 131 2.34 5.93 -17.22
N VAL A 132 2.54 5.33 -16.03
CA VAL A 132 2.88 6.07 -14.82
C VAL A 132 4.27 6.69 -14.95
N HIS A 133 5.26 5.93 -15.43
CA HIS A 133 6.62 6.45 -15.63
C HIS A 133 6.63 7.65 -16.60
N ALA A 134 5.88 7.56 -17.71
CA ALA A 134 5.73 8.65 -18.67
C ALA A 134 5.00 9.87 -18.07
N ALA A 135 3.93 9.66 -17.31
CA ALA A 135 3.20 10.74 -16.64
C ALA A 135 4.06 11.50 -15.62
N VAL A 136 4.95 10.78 -14.91
CA VAL A 136 5.93 11.41 -14.02
C VAL A 136 6.95 12.24 -14.81
N GLU A 137 7.49 11.72 -15.90
CA GLU A 137 8.41 12.46 -16.77
C GLU A 137 7.77 13.72 -17.35
N GLU A 138 6.56 13.61 -17.89
CA GLU A 138 5.81 14.73 -18.43
C GLU A 138 5.53 15.78 -17.34
N SER A 139 5.17 15.35 -16.13
CA SER A 139 4.98 16.27 -15.02
C SER A 139 6.27 17.00 -14.64
N ILE A 140 7.43 16.33 -14.67
CA ILE A 140 8.72 16.96 -14.37
C ILE A 140 9.04 18.05 -15.41
N ASP A 141 8.83 17.75 -16.70
CA ASP A 141 9.10 18.69 -17.79
C ASP A 141 8.12 19.86 -17.80
N ARG A 142 6.82 19.57 -17.68
CA ARG A 142 5.75 20.58 -17.67
C ARG A 142 5.91 21.57 -16.52
N LEU A 143 6.33 21.09 -15.35
CA LEU A 143 6.61 21.92 -14.17
C LEU A 143 8.02 22.52 -14.16
N LYS A 144 8.85 22.24 -15.19
CA LYS A 144 10.25 22.70 -15.30
C LYS A 144 11.11 22.33 -14.09
N LEU A 145 10.87 21.16 -13.50
CA LEU A 145 11.53 20.69 -12.27
C LEU A 145 12.82 19.90 -12.52
N ARG A 146 13.23 19.71 -13.79
CA ARG A 146 14.36 18.82 -14.17
C ARG A 146 15.64 19.11 -13.38
N ALA A 147 16.06 20.37 -13.30
CA ALA A 147 17.25 20.77 -12.54
C ALA A 147 17.12 20.48 -11.03
N ASN A 148 15.93 20.71 -10.46
CA ASN A 148 15.65 20.38 -9.07
C ASN A 148 15.72 18.87 -8.82
N ILE A 149 15.20 18.06 -9.76
CA ILE A 149 15.25 16.60 -9.65
C ILE A 149 16.68 16.09 -9.68
N GLU A 150 17.49 16.56 -10.65
CA GLU A 150 18.89 16.15 -10.75
C GLU A 150 19.75 16.57 -9.55
N THR A 151 19.36 17.64 -8.86
CA THR A 151 20.05 18.11 -7.64
C THR A 151 19.66 17.27 -6.42
N ASN A 152 18.39 16.86 -6.31
CA ASN A 152 17.86 16.27 -5.10
C ASN A 152 17.76 14.73 -5.14
N PHE A 153 17.73 14.12 -6.32
CA PHE A 153 17.54 12.69 -6.51
C PHE A 153 18.65 12.07 -7.37
N PRO A 154 19.01 10.80 -7.15
CA PRO A 154 19.85 10.06 -8.08
C PRO A 154 19.30 10.10 -9.50
N ARG A 155 20.19 10.27 -10.48
CA ARG A 155 19.82 10.29 -11.90
C ARG A 155 19.47 8.89 -12.36
N THR A 156 18.25 8.73 -12.87
CA THR A 156 17.79 7.50 -13.52
C THR A 156 16.97 7.82 -14.77
N LYS A 157 16.83 6.86 -15.67
CA LYS A 157 15.89 6.94 -16.80
C LYS A 157 15.02 5.69 -16.86
N PRO A 158 13.70 5.79 -16.60
CA PRO A 158 12.95 6.98 -16.20
C PRO A 158 13.34 7.50 -14.80
N ALA A 159 13.05 8.78 -14.54
CA ALA A 159 13.29 9.47 -13.28
C ALA A 159 12.55 8.83 -12.10
N TRP A 160 11.42 8.16 -12.38
CA TRP A 160 10.61 7.41 -11.42
C TRP A 160 11.44 6.59 -10.44
N TYR A 161 12.43 5.84 -10.92
CA TYR A 161 13.23 4.98 -10.05
C TYR A 161 14.10 5.79 -9.07
N GLY A 162 14.73 6.87 -9.54
CA GLY A 162 15.58 7.75 -8.74
C GLY A 162 14.83 8.46 -7.60
N LEU A 163 13.53 8.71 -7.78
CA LEU A 163 12.67 9.34 -6.77
C LEU A 163 12.63 8.58 -5.43
N TRP A 164 12.86 7.26 -5.47
CA TRP A 164 12.67 6.36 -4.32
C TRP A 164 13.97 5.74 -3.78
N MET A 165 15.09 5.94 -4.48
CA MET A 165 16.38 5.31 -4.15
C MET A 165 16.96 5.69 -2.79
N ARG A 166 16.59 6.87 -2.27
CA ARG A 166 17.10 7.39 -1.00
C ARG A 166 15.95 7.53 -0.01
N SER A 167 15.91 6.66 0.99
CA SER A 167 14.93 6.68 2.07
C SER A 167 15.63 6.82 3.43
N PRO A 168 15.10 7.60 4.39
CA PRO A 168 13.87 8.39 4.32
C PRO A 168 13.95 9.60 3.38
N LEU A 169 12.78 10.11 2.99
CA LEU A 169 12.64 11.38 2.28
C LEU A 169 12.77 12.54 3.27
N ASP A 170 13.59 13.53 2.94
CA ASP A 170 13.66 14.80 3.67
C ASP A 170 12.57 15.76 3.19
N ALA A 171 12.45 16.92 3.84
CA ALA A 171 11.43 17.91 3.53
C ALA A 171 11.50 18.44 2.07
N PRO A 172 12.68 18.84 1.52
CA PRO A 172 12.78 19.25 0.12
C PRO A 172 12.33 18.17 -0.87
N ARG A 173 12.79 16.93 -0.68
CA ARG A 173 12.38 15.81 -1.56
C ARG A 173 10.89 15.50 -1.42
N SER A 174 10.35 15.52 -0.20
CA SER A 174 8.92 15.27 0.03
C SER A 174 8.03 16.31 -0.65
N LEU A 175 8.42 17.58 -0.60
CA LEU A 175 7.69 18.67 -1.24
C LEU A 175 7.72 18.55 -2.77
N LEU A 176 8.90 18.29 -3.36
CA LEU A 176 9.03 18.06 -4.81
C LEU A 176 8.17 16.88 -5.28
N LEU A 177 8.22 15.75 -4.57
CA LEU A 177 7.42 14.57 -4.88
C LEU A 177 5.92 14.85 -4.83
N LYS A 178 5.46 15.61 -3.82
CA LYS A 178 4.06 16.02 -3.73
C LYS A 178 3.62 16.81 -4.97
N PHE A 179 4.46 17.72 -5.47
CA PHE A 179 4.14 18.47 -6.69
C PHE A 179 4.10 17.58 -7.93
N ILE A 180 5.07 16.67 -8.09
CA ILE A 180 5.12 15.75 -9.23
C ILE A 180 3.92 14.80 -9.22
N LEU A 181 3.70 14.09 -8.12
CA LEU A 181 2.65 13.06 -8.04
C LEU A 181 1.24 13.64 -8.15
N ARG A 182 0.99 14.86 -7.65
CA ARG A 182 -0.30 15.54 -7.82
C ARG A 182 -0.59 15.90 -9.28
N ASN A 183 0.45 16.05 -10.10
CA ASN A 183 0.37 16.48 -11.49
C ASN A 183 0.60 15.33 -12.48
N ALA A 184 1.20 14.23 -12.04
CA ALA A 184 1.20 12.95 -12.73
C ALA A 184 -0.21 12.37 -12.62
N GLY A 185 -0.99 12.51 -13.69
CA GLY A 185 -2.36 11.98 -13.73
C GLY A 185 -2.39 10.44 -13.65
N GLY A 186 -3.61 9.91 -13.63
CA GLY A 186 -3.88 8.48 -13.75
C GLY A 186 -5.35 8.27 -14.05
N SER A 187 -5.66 7.28 -14.89
CA SER A 187 -7.03 6.91 -15.24
C SER A 187 -7.59 5.84 -14.29
N ASP A 188 -6.72 5.01 -13.70
CA ASP A 188 -7.10 3.95 -12.76
C ASP A 188 -7.53 4.55 -11.40
N PRO A 189 -8.78 4.33 -10.95
CA PRO A 189 -9.28 4.90 -9.70
C PRO A 189 -8.57 4.42 -8.43
N ASP A 190 -8.07 3.17 -8.43
CA ASP A 190 -7.36 2.60 -7.28
C ASP A 190 -5.96 3.21 -7.17
N TYR A 191 -5.28 3.40 -8.30
CA TYR A 191 -4.02 4.14 -8.37
C TYR A 191 -4.20 5.59 -7.93
N VAL A 192 -5.22 6.29 -8.42
CA VAL A 192 -5.51 7.69 -8.04
C VAL A 192 -5.78 7.80 -6.53
N ARG A 193 -6.59 6.89 -5.96
CA ARG A 193 -6.83 6.84 -4.51
C ARG A 193 -5.53 6.64 -3.74
N ALA A 194 -4.68 5.70 -4.18
CA ALA A 194 -3.41 5.41 -3.52
C ALA A 194 -2.42 6.59 -3.58
N ILE A 195 -2.34 7.28 -4.73
CA ILE A 195 -1.53 8.49 -4.89
C ILE A 195 -2.05 9.62 -4.00
N ASN A 196 -3.36 9.80 -3.87
CA ASN A 196 -3.93 10.79 -2.96
C ASN A 196 -3.53 10.51 -1.50
N GLN A 197 -3.63 9.25 -1.06
CA GLN A 197 -3.16 8.84 0.27
C GLN A 197 -1.66 9.10 0.46
N MET A 198 -0.84 8.81 -0.56
CA MET A 198 0.60 9.12 -0.52
C MET A 198 0.86 10.63 -0.43
N ASN A 199 0.11 11.46 -1.16
CA ASN A 199 0.19 12.93 -1.10
C ASN A 199 -0.19 13.47 0.28
N LEU A 200 -1.17 12.86 0.95
CA LEU A 200 -1.47 13.16 2.35
C LEU A 200 -0.30 12.79 3.26
N GLY A 201 0.29 11.60 3.05
CA GLY A 201 1.47 11.15 3.78
C GLY A 201 2.66 12.11 3.64
N LEU A 202 2.98 12.52 2.40
CA LEU A 202 4.02 13.51 2.11
C LEU A 202 3.73 14.86 2.77
N SER A 203 2.47 15.28 2.78
CA SER A 203 2.06 16.54 3.41
C SER A 203 2.23 16.48 4.93
N ALA A 204 1.77 15.40 5.58
CA ALA A 204 1.92 15.20 7.01
C ALA A 204 3.39 15.12 7.43
N ALA A 205 4.21 14.39 6.65
CA ALA A 205 5.65 14.29 6.86
C ALA A 205 6.34 15.66 6.77
N TYR A 206 6.01 16.45 5.75
CA TYR A 206 6.55 17.80 5.58
C TYR A 206 6.11 18.76 6.69
N GLU A 207 4.79 18.86 6.95
CA GLU A 207 4.20 19.80 7.91
C GLU A 207 4.67 19.56 9.35
N HIS A 208 4.93 18.31 9.70
CA HIS A 208 5.34 17.92 11.06
C HIS A 208 6.81 17.52 11.16
N ALA A 209 7.61 17.76 10.11
CA ALA A 209 9.02 17.40 10.03
C ALA A 209 9.31 15.93 10.43
N LEU A 210 8.47 15.00 9.97
CA LEU A 210 8.59 13.57 10.23
C LEU A 210 9.28 12.87 9.05
N PRO A 211 10.20 11.92 9.28
CA PRO A 211 10.77 11.11 8.20
C PRO A 211 9.70 10.27 7.51
N LEU A 212 9.65 10.28 6.18
CA LEU A 212 8.82 9.37 5.40
C LEU A 212 9.69 8.32 4.74
N HIS A 213 9.52 7.07 5.17
CA HIS A 213 10.17 5.91 4.57
C HIS A 213 9.36 5.41 3.40
N VAL A 214 10.06 4.99 2.34
CA VAL A 214 9.47 4.49 1.11
C VAL A 214 10.35 3.38 0.57
N ARG A 215 9.71 2.35 0.01
CA ARG A 215 10.37 1.26 -0.68
C ARG A 215 9.62 0.95 -1.96
N LEU A 216 10.36 0.93 -3.08
CA LEU A 216 9.87 0.46 -4.36
C LEU A 216 10.06 -1.05 -4.46
N TYR A 217 9.02 -1.74 -4.91
CA TYR A 217 9.05 -3.14 -5.27
C TYR A 217 8.78 -3.30 -6.75
N PRO A 218 9.63 -4.01 -7.50
CA PRO A 218 9.34 -4.32 -8.89
C PRO A 218 8.14 -5.26 -8.97
N ARG A 219 7.62 -5.42 -10.19
CA ARG A 219 6.64 -6.45 -10.49
C ARG A 219 7.09 -7.85 -10.08
N GLY A 220 6.13 -8.75 -9.94
CA GLY A 220 6.40 -10.12 -9.50
C GLY A 220 5.23 -11.05 -9.77
N GLU A 221 5.32 -12.25 -9.21
CA GLU A 221 4.32 -13.30 -9.37
C GLU A 221 4.10 -14.02 -8.04
N VAL A 222 2.82 -14.16 -7.66
CA VAL A 222 2.41 -14.98 -6.52
C VAL A 222 2.12 -16.40 -7.01
N ARG A 223 2.86 -17.38 -6.48
CA ARG A 223 2.63 -18.82 -6.67
C ARG A 223 2.36 -19.47 -5.33
N GLY A 224 1.11 -19.86 -5.09
CA GLY A 224 0.65 -20.34 -3.79
C GLY A 224 0.81 -19.26 -2.73
N THR A 225 1.68 -19.50 -1.74
CA THR A 225 1.93 -18.55 -0.64
C THR A 225 3.22 -17.75 -0.82
N TRP A 226 3.93 -17.95 -1.93
CA TRP A 226 5.21 -17.31 -2.21
C TRP A 226 5.03 -16.22 -3.26
N TRP A 227 5.63 -15.07 -3.00
CA TRP A 227 5.75 -13.96 -3.92
C TRP A 227 7.19 -13.91 -4.44
N ASN A 228 7.33 -14.03 -5.77
CA ASN A 228 8.59 -14.05 -6.46
C ASN A 228 8.71 -12.77 -7.28
N LEU A 229 9.71 -11.93 -6.96
CA LEU A 229 10.01 -10.74 -7.73
C LEU A 229 10.75 -11.10 -9.02
N VAL A 230 10.58 -10.28 -10.05
CA VAL A 230 11.49 -10.34 -11.20
C VAL A 230 12.93 -9.99 -10.75
N PRO A 231 13.96 -10.49 -11.46
CA PRO A 231 15.32 -9.97 -11.29
C PRO A 231 15.31 -8.45 -11.43
N HIS A 232 15.96 -7.75 -10.51
CA HIS A 232 15.92 -6.29 -10.45
C HIS A 232 17.24 -5.70 -9.97
N CYS A 233 17.44 -4.41 -10.22
CA CYS A 233 18.60 -3.69 -9.74
C CYS A 233 18.62 -3.60 -8.21
N GLN A 234 19.76 -3.89 -7.59
CA GLN A 234 19.94 -3.76 -6.14
C GLN A 234 19.88 -2.30 -5.66
N SER A 235 20.09 -1.35 -6.56
CA SER A 235 20.17 0.08 -6.26
C SER A 235 18.84 0.80 -6.53
N CYS A 236 18.33 0.74 -7.76
CA CYS A 236 17.13 1.46 -8.15
C CYS A 236 15.85 0.61 -8.21
N HIS A 237 15.96 -0.69 -7.95
CA HIS A 237 14.84 -1.65 -8.00
C HIS A 237 14.14 -1.81 -9.36
N SER A 238 14.63 -1.17 -10.42
CA SER A 238 14.10 -1.41 -11.77
C SER A 238 14.29 -2.88 -12.18
N PRO A 239 13.38 -3.45 -12.98
CA PRO A 239 13.59 -4.75 -13.60
C PRO A 239 14.96 -4.82 -14.28
N TRP A 240 15.69 -5.91 -14.05
CA TRP A 240 16.98 -6.16 -14.68
C TRP A 240 16.72 -6.88 -16.01
N PRO A 241 17.23 -6.36 -17.15
CA PRO A 241 17.17 -7.07 -18.42
C PRO A 241 17.97 -8.39 -18.34
N GLU A 242 17.92 -9.22 -19.39
CA GLU A 242 18.49 -10.57 -19.40
C GLU A 242 19.92 -10.68 -18.79
N ALA A 243 20.26 -11.88 -18.32
CA ALA A 243 21.38 -12.20 -17.41
C ALA A 243 22.79 -11.77 -17.85
N GLN A 244 22.97 -11.20 -19.03
CA GLN A 244 24.27 -10.79 -19.60
C GLN A 244 24.59 -9.31 -19.42
N CYS A 245 23.71 -8.49 -18.82
CA CYS A 245 24.04 -7.10 -18.51
C CYS A 245 24.90 -6.99 -17.23
N GLU A 246 26.11 -6.43 -17.37
CA GLU A 246 27.02 -6.12 -16.25
C GLU A 246 26.62 -4.85 -15.47
N HIS A 247 25.73 -4.04 -16.03
CA HIS A 247 25.25 -2.82 -15.42
C HIS A 247 23.75 -2.59 -15.63
N CYS A 248 23.15 -1.86 -14.69
CA CYS A 248 21.75 -1.45 -14.74
C CYS A 248 21.55 -0.37 -15.82
N GLN A 249 20.67 -0.62 -16.77
CA GLN A 249 20.33 0.34 -17.84
C GLN A 249 19.57 1.58 -17.33
N VAL A 250 19.04 1.54 -16.11
CA VAL A 250 18.24 2.62 -15.52
C VAL A 250 19.09 3.57 -14.68
N CYS A 251 19.95 3.03 -13.81
CA CYS A 251 20.75 3.83 -12.84
C CYS A 251 22.27 3.70 -12.99
N GLY A 252 22.75 2.85 -13.90
CA GLY A 252 24.18 2.63 -14.12
C GLY A 252 24.89 1.79 -13.05
N TYR A 253 24.17 1.23 -12.07
CA TYR A 253 24.76 0.32 -11.07
C TYR A 253 25.49 -0.85 -11.74
N VAL A 254 26.76 -1.06 -11.39
CA VAL A 254 27.60 -2.16 -11.88
C VAL A 254 27.55 -3.32 -10.89
N GLY A 255 27.17 -4.51 -11.35
CA GLY A 255 27.05 -5.69 -10.51
C GLY A 255 25.98 -6.66 -11.01
N SER A 256 25.54 -7.57 -10.14
CA SER A 256 24.51 -8.56 -10.47
C SER A 256 23.10 -8.10 -10.04
N PRO A 257 22.04 -8.61 -10.68
CA PRO A 257 20.68 -8.41 -10.19
C PRO A 257 20.53 -8.91 -8.75
N ALA A 258 19.61 -8.30 -8.00
CA ALA A 258 19.22 -8.79 -6.69
C ALA A 258 18.68 -10.22 -6.84
N SER A 259 19.12 -11.12 -5.94
CA SER A 259 18.50 -12.45 -5.86
C SER A 259 17.02 -12.28 -5.52
N PRO A 260 16.08 -12.92 -6.25
CA PRO A 260 14.66 -12.76 -6.01
C PRO A 260 14.36 -13.22 -4.58
N PRO A 261 14.00 -12.31 -3.66
CA PRO A 261 13.75 -12.71 -2.28
C PRO A 261 12.49 -13.58 -2.27
N LYS A 262 12.60 -14.81 -1.76
CA LYS A 262 11.41 -15.63 -1.46
C LYS A 262 10.67 -15.01 -0.29
N ARG A 263 9.58 -14.31 -0.58
CA ARG A 263 8.73 -13.68 0.43
C ARG A 263 7.38 -14.37 0.47
N ARG A 264 6.73 -14.35 1.63
CA ARG A 264 5.32 -14.75 1.68
C ARG A 264 4.49 -13.68 1.00
N ALA A 265 3.59 -14.10 0.12
CA ALA A 265 2.62 -13.21 -0.50
C ALA A 265 1.79 -12.49 0.57
N ARG A 266 1.36 -11.26 0.26
CA ARG A 266 0.45 -10.52 1.13
C ARG A 266 -0.89 -11.26 1.19
N GLY A 267 -1.16 -11.92 2.32
CA GLY A 267 -2.44 -12.59 2.55
C GLY A 267 -3.58 -11.61 2.85
N THR A 268 -4.80 -12.14 2.98
CA THR A 268 -6.05 -11.40 3.20
C THR A 268 -6.29 -10.96 4.65
N ARG A 269 -5.35 -11.23 5.57
CA ARG A 269 -5.50 -10.83 6.98
C ARG A 269 -5.79 -9.32 7.09
N PRO A 270 -6.72 -8.90 7.97
CA PRO A 270 -7.34 -9.70 9.03
C PRO A 270 -8.52 -10.60 8.61
N TYR A 271 -8.96 -10.57 7.36
CA TYR A 271 -10.14 -11.30 6.91
C TYR A 271 -9.93 -12.82 6.88
N TRP A 272 -10.94 -13.54 7.35
CA TRP A 272 -10.99 -15.01 7.39
C TRP A 272 -12.42 -15.51 7.14
N PRO A 273 -12.61 -16.76 6.66
CA PRO A 273 -13.96 -17.28 6.43
C PRO A 273 -14.86 -17.19 7.67
N LEU A 274 -16.00 -16.51 7.53
CA LEU A 274 -17.02 -16.31 8.56
C LEU A 274 -17.56 -17.64 9.08
N GLU A 275 -17.73 -18.64 8.22
CA GLU A 275 -18.14 -19.99 8.64
C GLU A 275 -17.17 -20.61 9.66
N ARG A 276 -15.87 -20.32 9.56
CA ARG A 276 -14.88 -20.79 10.54
C ARG A 276 -14.94 -20.00 11.85
N MET A 277 -15.50 -18.80 11.83
CA MET A 277 -15.58 -17.90 12.98
C MET A 277 -16.92 -18.04 13.75
N LEU A 278 -18.02 -18.23 13.02
CA LEU A 278 -19.38 -18.25 13.55
C LEU A 278 -20.02 -19.65 13.52
N GLY A 279 -19.48 -20.57 12.72
CA GLY A 279 -20.19 -21.77 12.27
C GLY A 279 -21.04 -21.48 11.03
N LYS A 280 -21.32 -22.52 10.24
CA LYS A 280 -21.99 -22.40 8.94
C LYS A 280 -23.36 -21.72 9.03
N GLU A 281 -24.27 -22.26 9.84
CA GLU A 281 -25.65 -21.76 9.98
C GLU A 281 -25.68 -20.29 10.44
N LYS A 282 -24.86 -19.95 11.45
CA LYS A 282 -24.79 -18.58 11.96
C LYS A 282 -24.14 -17.60 11.00
N ALA A 283 -23.18 -18.06 10.18
CA ALA A 283 -22.60 -17.23 9.13
C ALA A 283 -23.64 -16.91 8.05
N GLU A 284 -24.45 -17.90 7.63
CA GLU A 284 -25.54 -17.70 6.68
C GLU A 284 -26.60 -16.72 7.24
N GLU A 285 -27.03 -16.90 8.49
CA GLU A 285 -27.96 -15.97 9.17
C GLU A 285 -27.38 -14.54 9.27
N PHE A 286 -26.12 -14.43 9.68
CA PHE A 286 -25.43 -13.15 9.80
C PHE A 286 -25.38 -12.41 8.46
N LEU A 287 -25.05 -13.11 7.37
CA LEU A 287 -24.96 -12.51 6.03
C LEU A 287 -26.33 -12.09 5.50
N GLY A 288 -27.37 -12.90 5.70
CA GLY A 288 -28.73 -12.51 5.32
C GLY A 288 -29.20 -11.24 6.06
N ARG A 289 -28.84 -11.09 7.34
CA ARG A 289 -29.12 -9.87 8.11
C ARG A 289 -28.30 -8.68 7.65
N TYR A 290 -27.02 -8.88 7.34
CA TYR A 290 -26.12 -7.84 6.84
C TYR A 290 -26.62 -7.26 5.51
N GLU A 291 -27.03 -8.12 4.57
CA GLU A 291 -27.57 -7.73 3.27
C GLU A 291 -28.87 -6.93 3.37
N THR A 292 -29.75 -7.30 4.30
CA THR A 292 -31.04 -6.60 4.48
C THR A 292 -30.87 -5.17 5.01
N GLN A 293 -29.73 -4.85 5.62
CA GLN A 293 -29.46 -3.54 6.23
C GLN A 293 -28.61 -2.61 5.35
N ARG A 294 -28.13 -3.09 4.21
CA ARG A 294 -27.24 -2.36 3.31
C ARG A 294 -28.00 -1.72 2.16
#